data_AF-A0A3S1HUF0-F1
#
_entry.id   AF-A0A3S1HUF0-F1
#
_cell.length_a   1.000
_cell.length_b   1.000
_cell.length_c   1.000
_cell.angle_alpha   90.00
_cell.angle_beta   90.00
_cell.angle_gamma   90.00
#
_symmetry.space_group_name_H-M   'P 1'
#
loop_
_entity.id
_entity.type
_entity.pdbx_description
1 polymer ?
#
loop_
_entity_poly.entity_id
_entity_poly.type
_entity_poly.pdbx_seq_one_letter_code
_entity_poly.pdbx_strand_id
1 'polypeptide(L)'
;WYWVDPNQGSIDDAVQVWCNMTTDIETCVYPTQKTKMVGLASFFVIIGYKNESFLRNPSVGVFQIKYVSSIQLGMLRLLSERASQRFTYFCSGSVAYEDSASGNTNHAIELLGDNDFDFRTGRFNSKQVEHDGCKDRGPNGFTTFVISTRKLERLPIVSFRPMDYGEPFQKFGFEAGPVCFQ
;
A
#
# COMPACT_ATOMS: atom_id res chain seq x y z
N TRP A 1 -0.99 -1.52 22.35
CA TRP A 1 -2.11 -2.14 21.63
C TRP A 1 -3.36 -1.94 22.45
N TYR A 2 -4.45 -1.54 21.81
CA TYR A 2 -5.71 -1.19 22.44
C TYR A 2 -6.88 -1.70 21.59
N TRP A 3 -8.05 -1.83 22.19
CA TRP A 3 -9.31 -2.00 21.48
C TRP A 3 -10.04 -0.67 21.48
N VAL A 4 -10.48 -0.22 20.31
CA VAL A 4 -11.24 1.03 20.15
C VAL A 4 -12.52 0.72 19.40
N ASP A 5 -13.60 1.40 19.76
CA ASP A 5 -14.89 1.26 19.11
C ASP A 5 -15.37 2.61 18.55
N PRO A 6 -14.83 3.06 17.40
CA PRO A 6 -15.12 4.36 16.82
C PRO A 6 -16.61 4.63 16.59
N ASN A 7 -17.33 3.67 16.00
CA ASN A 7 -18.76 3.81 15.69
C ASN A 7 -19.67 3.72 16.92
N GLN A 8 -19.13 3.36 18.09
CA GLN A 8 -19.86 3.09 19.31
C GLN A 8 -20.93 2.00 19.11
N GLY A 9 -21.86 1.89 20.06
CA GLY A 9 -22.96 0.94 19.96
C GLY A 9 -22.55 -0.42 20.49
N SER A 10 -22.37 -1.39 19.61
CA SER A 10 -22.02 -2.75 20.03
C SER A 10 -20.52 -2.85 20.30
N ILE A 11 -20.14 -3.32 21.48
CA ILE A 11 -18.72 -3.55 21.78
C ILE A 11 -18.12 -4.72 20.99
N ASP A 12 -18.96 -5.54 20.35
CA ASP A 12 -18.56 -6.76 19.65
C ASP A 12 -17.84 -6.48 18.31
N ASP A 13 -18.00 -5.30 17.72
CA ASP A 13 -17.29 -4.90 16.49
C ASP A 13 -16.15 -3.90 16.73
N ALA A 14 -15.71 -3.77 17.99
CA ALA A 14 -14.53 -3.03 18.35
C ALA A 14 -13.29 -3.56 17.59
N VAL A 15 -12.35 -2.66 17.30
CA VAL A 15 -11.17 -2.96 16.48
C VAL A 15 -9.88 -2.87 17.31
N GLN A 16 -8.99 -3.84 17.11
CA GLN A 16 -7.66 -3.81 17.71
C GLN A 16 -6.74 -2.87 16.93
N VAL A 17 -6.15 -1.90 17.63
CA VAL A 17 -5.31 -0.85 17.06
C VAL A 17 -4.02 -0.68 17.86
N TRP A 18 -3.03 -0.08 17.22
CA TRP A 18 -1.88 0.46 17.91
C TRP A 18 -2.06 1.97 18.10
N CYS A 19 -1.93 2.44 19.33
CA CYS A 19 -2.03 3.87 19.64
C CYS A 19 -0.65 4.42 19.99
N ASN A 20 -0.21 5.44 19.28
CA ASN A 20 0.94 6.23 19.67
C ASN A 20 0.48 7.32 20.64
N MET A 21 1.03 7.37 21.86
CA MET A 21 0.66 8.36 22.89
C MET A 21 1.79 9.34 23.22
N THR A 22 2.89 9.33 22.47
CA THR A 22 4.09 10.08 22.87
C THR A 22 4.13 11.56 22.46
N THR A 23 3.72 11.92 21.24
CA THR A 23 3.82 13.32 20.75
C THR A 23 2.60 13.73 19.94
N ASP A 24 2.32 13.04 18.85
CA ASP A 24 1.04 13.12 18.15
C ASP A 24 0.23 11.87 18.50
N ILE A 25 -1.02 12.04 18.94
CA ILE A 25 -1.89 10.91 19.25
C ILE A 25 -2.32 10.29 17.92
N GLU A 26 -1.84 9.09 17.65
CA GLU A 26 -2.15 8.38 16.41
C GLU A 26 -2.86 7.07 16.70
N THR A 27 -3.91 6.78 15.93
CA THR A 27 -4.59 5.49 15.94
C THR A 27 -4.26 4.74 14.65
N CYS A 28 -3.48 3.67 14.77
CA CYS A 28 -3.00 2.87 13.66
C CYS A 28 -3.75 1.55 13.52
N VAL A 29 -4.40 1.37 12.37
CA VAL A 29 -5.13 0.17 11.98
C VAL A 29 -4.27 -0.66 11.03
N TYR A 30 -3.96 -1.88 11.42
CA TYR A 30 -3.18 -2.80 10.60
C TYR A 30 -4.06 -3.51 9.56
N PRO A 31 -3.52 -3.84 8.38
CA PRO A 31 -4.18 -4.76 7.48
C PRO A 31 -4.31 -6.15 8.11
N THR A 32 -5.29 -6.91 7.64
CA THR A 32 -5.52 -8.29 8.08
C THR A 32 -4.29 -9.16 7.80
N GLN A 33 -3.96 -10.07 8.72
CA GLN A 33 -2.75 -10.91 8.65
C GLN A 33 -2.60 -11.69 7.32
N LYS A 34 -3.72 -12.05 6.69
CA LYS A 34 -3.75 -12.80 5.42
C LYS A 34 -3.39 -11.94 4.20
N THR A 35 -3.53 -10.62 4.28
CA THR A 35 -3.40 -9.71 3.13
C THR A 35 -2.35 -8.61 3.33
N LYS A 36 -1.77 -8.50 4.54
CA LYS A 36 -0.78 -7.47 4.86
C LYS A 36 0.50 -7.56 4.04
N MET A 37 0.89 -8.76 3.60
CA MET A 37 2.14 -8.96 2.89
C MET A 37 2.11 -10.18 1.98
N VAL A 38 2.86 -10.09 0.88
CA VAL A 38 3.21 -11.21 0.01
C VAL A 38 4.70 -11.13 -0.25
N GLY A 39 5.43 -12.20 0.07
CA GLY A 39 6.86 -12.28 -0.16
C GLY A 39 7.21 -12.26 -1.65
N LEU A 40 8.51 -12.13 -1.93
CA LEU A 40 9.03 -12.01 -3.29
C LEU A 40 8.77 -13.30 -4.10
N ALA A 41 7.92 -13.21 -5.12
CA ALA A 41 7.50 -14.33 -5.96
C ALA A 41 7.40 -13.91 -7.43
N SER A 42 7.52 -14.90 -8.34
CA SER A 42 7.30 -14.66 -9.78
C SER A 42 5.82 -14.75 -10.09
N PHE A 43 5.26 -13.70 -10.69
CA PHE A 43 3.87 -13.62 -11.10
C PHE A 43 3.68 -13.66 -12.63
N PHE A 44 4.75 -13.96 -13.37
CA PHE A 44 4.79 -14.00 -14.84
C PHE A 44 3.62 -14.79 -15.45
N VAL A 45 3.38 -16.02 -14.99
CA VAL A 45 2.32 -16.90 -15.51
C VAL A 45 0.92 -16.36 -15.19
N ILE A 46 0.73 -15.76 -14.01
CA ILE A 46 -0.58 -15.25 -13.59
C ILE A 46 -0.99 -14.04 -14.42
N ILE A 47 -0.03 -13.20 -14.79
CA ILE A 47 -0.27 -11.97 -15.55
C ILE A 47 -0.33 -12.25 -17.06
N GLY A 48 0.42 -13.23 -17.57
CA GLY A 48 0.41 -13.61 -18.99
C GLY A 48 -0.86 -14.32 -19.48
N TYR A 49 -1.66 -14.94 -18.59
CA TYR A 49 -2.88 -15.69 -18.95
C TYR A 49 -4.20 -14.92 -18.75
N LYS A 50 -4.20 -13.77 -18.08
CA LYS A 50 -5.41 -12.97 -17.85
C LYS A 50 -5.24 -11.61 -18.51
N ASN A 51 -6.07 -11.36 -19.53
CA ASN A 51 -6.23 -10.07 -20.22
C ASN A 51 -6.11 -8.88 -19.24
N GLU A 52 -5.65 -7.73 -19.75
CA GLU A 52 -5.43 -6.46 -19.03
C GLU A 52 -6.53 -6.01 -18.05
N SER A 53 -7.72 -6.61 -18.09
CA SER A 53 -8.77 -6.47 -17.07
C SER A 53 -8.30 -6.77 -15.64
N PHE A 54 -7.27 -7.60 -15.44
CA PHE A 54 -6.66 -7.82 -14.12
C PHE A 54 -5.91 -6.59 -13.59
N LEU A 55 -5.24 -5.83 -14.46
CA LEU A 55 -4.51 -4.60 -14.12
C LEU A 55 -5.41 -3.36 -14.08
N ARG A 56 -6.56 -3.43 -14.77
CA ARG A 56 -7.63 -2.42 -14.72
C ARG A 56 -8.57 -2.60 -13.54
N ASN A 57 -8.64 -3.80 -12.97
CA ASN A 57 -9.53 -4.10 -11.84
C ASN A 57 -8.73 -4.74 -10.69
N PRO A 58 -7.99 -3.94 -9.91
CA PRO A 58 -7.30 -4.37 -8.69
C PRO A 58 -8.21 -5.09 -7.68
N SER A 59 -9.53 -4.99 -7.83
CA SER A 59 -10.52 -5.75 -7.06
C SER A 59 -10.62 -7.24 -7.43
N VAL A 60 -9.88 -7.70 -8.45
CA VAL A 60 -9.85 -9.10 -8.92
C VAL A 60 -8.59 -9.83 -8.43
N GLY A 61 -8.30 -9.71 -7.13
CA GLY A 61 -8.11 -10.90 -6.30
C GLY A 61 -6.70 -11.48 -6.04
N VAL A 62 -5.59 -10.87 -6.45
CA VAL A 62 -4.25 -11.37 -6.01
C VAL A 62 -3.54 -10.43 -5.05
N PHE A 63 -3.75 -9.11 -5.17
CA PHE A 63 -3.08 -8.11 -4.34
C PHE A 63 -4.08 -7.17 -3.66
N GLN A 64 -5.17 -7.74 -3.14
CA GLN A 64 -6.13 -7.00 -2.31
C GLN A 64 -5.66 -6.96 -0.87
N ILE A 65 -5.62 -5.76 -0.31
CA ILE A 65 -5.25 -5.50 1.08
C ILE A 65 -6.52 -5.16 1.84
N LYS A 66 -6.85 -5.95 2.85
CA LYS A 66 -8.09 -5.79 3.64
C LYS A 66 -7.76 -5.27 5.03
N TYR A 67 -8.60 -4.37 5.51
CA TYR A 67 -8.54 -3.79 6.86
C TYR A 67 -9.83 -4.15 7.62
N VAL A 68 -10.08 -3.45 8.71
CA VAL A 68 -11.35 -3.50 9.46
C VAL A 68 -12.51 -2.99 8.60
N SER A 69 -13.74 -3.08 9.13
CA SER A 69 -14.94 -2.67 8.39
C SER A 69 -14.87 -1.22 7.90
N SER A 70 -15.51 -0.95 6.77
CA SER A 70 -15.58 0.41 6.20
C SER A 70 -16.30 1.40 7.13
N ILE A 71 -17.18 0.92 8.01
CA ILE A 71 -17.86 1.72 9.04
C ILE A 71 -16.83 2.21 10.07
N GLN A 72 -16.00 1.30 10.60
CA GLN A 72 -14.99 1.66 11.60
C GLN A 72 -13.92 2.59 11.01
N LEU A 73 -13.46 2.32 9.77
CA LEU A 73 -12.57 3.23 9.06
C LEU A 73 -13.23 4.59 8.78
N GLY A 74 -14.50 4.59 8.38
CA GLY A 74 -15.27 5.81 8.12
C GLY A 74 -15.33 6.71 9.35
N MET A 75 -15.58 6.13 10.52
CA MET A 75 -15.64 6.89 11.76
C MET A 75 -14.27 7.39 12.21
N LEU A 76 -13.20 6.57 12.06
CA LEU A 76 -11.83 7.04 12.29
C LEU A 76 -11.48 8.24 11.39
N ARG A 77 -11.89 8.22 10.11
CA ARG A 77 -11.70 9.37 9.21
C ARG A 77 -12.44 10.62 9.71
N LEU A 78 -13.67 10.49 10.19
CA LEU A 78 -14.44 11.65 10.69
C LEU A 78 -13.83 12.28 11.95
N LEU A 79 -13.13 11.48 12.76
CA LEU A 79 -12.53 11.91 14.03
C LEU A 79 -11.07 12.37 13.92
N SER A 80 -10.55 12.47 12.69
CA SER A 80 -9.13 12.74 12.44
C SER A 80 -8.95 13.88 11.43
N GLU A 81 -7.77 14.48 11.40
CA GLU A 81 -7.40 15.52 10.44
C GLU A 81 -6.42 15.03 9.38
N ARG A 82 -5.60 14.02 9.71
CA ARG A 82 -4.57 13.47 8.82
C ARG A 82 -4.54 11.96 8.88
N ALA A 83 -4.15 11.36 7.76
CA ALA A 83 -3.85 9.94 7.67
C ALA A 83 -2.48 9.75 7.04
N SER A 84 -1.74 8.78 7.55
CA SER A 84 -0.47 8.36 6.98
C SER A 84 -0.38 6.84 6.87
N GLN A 85 0.38 6.38 5.88
CA GLN A 85 0.62 4.96 5.67
C GLN A 85 1.94 4.73 4.96
N ARG A 86 2.63 3.66 5.34
CA ARG A 86 3.81 3.16 4.63
C ARG A 86 3.45 1.96 3.76
N PHE A 87 4.04 1.89 2.58
CA PHE A 87 3.91 0.76 1.67
C PHE A 87 5.28 0.39 1.12
N THR A 88 5.67 -0.87 1.32
CA THR A 88 6.95 -1.39 0.84
C THR A 88 6.71 -2.35 -0.32
N TYR A 89 7.39 -2.12 -1.43
CA TYR A 89 7.41 -2.99 -2.58
C TYR A 89 8.73 -3.76 -2.62
N PHE A 90 8.67 -5.08 -2.71
CA PHE A 90 9.84 -5.94 -2.87
C PHE A 90 10.04 -6.24 -4.35
N CYS A 91 11.28 -6.19 -4.83
CA CYS A 91 11.60 -6.29 -6.25
C CYS A 91 12.83 -7.18 -6.49
N SER A 92 12.84 -7.87 -7.62
CA SER A 92 14.02 -8.56 -8.15
C SER A 92 13.91 -8.58 -9.67
N GLY A 93 14.90 -7.99 -10.36
CA GLY A 93 14.85 -7.84 -11.82
C GLY A 93 13.86 -6.80 -12.33
N SER A 94 13.33 -5.94 -11.47
CA SER A 94 12.23 -5.01 -11.76
C SER A 94 12.42 -3.67 -11.03
N VAL A 95 11.99 -2.57 -11.66
CA VAL A 95 11.97 -1.21 -11.10
C VAL A 95 10.68 -0.95 -10.33
N ALA A 96 10.80 -0.19 -9.23
CA ALA A 96 9.64 0.22 -8.42
C ALA A 96 9.35 1.73 -8.46
N TYR A 97 10.37 2.58 -8.65
CA TYR A 97 10.21 4.04 -8.70
C TYR A 97 11.10 4.67 -9.78
N GLU A 98 12.38 4.91 -9.50
CA GLU A 98 13.31 5.50 -10.46
C GLU A 98 13.99 4.40 -11.29
N ASP A 99 14.12 4.59 -12.59
CA ASP A 99 14.85 3.67 -13.46
C ASP A 99 16.22 4.25 -13.80
N SER A 100 17.29 3.71 -13.20
CA SER A 100 18.66 4.23 -13.40
C SER A 100 19.12 4.14 -14.85
N ALA A 101 18.58 3.22 -15.65
CA ALA A 101 18.96 3.08 -17.05
C ALA A 101 18.39 4.22 -17.92
N SER A 102 17.23 4.76 -17.55
CA SER A 102 16.53 5.79 -18.33
C SER A 102 16.42 7.15 -17.63
N GLY A 103 16.81 7.24 -16.35
CA GLY A 103 16.83 8.47 -15.56
C GLY A 103 15.45 9.08 -15.32
N ASN A 104 14.38 8.27 -15.35
CA ASN A 104 13.01 8.74 -15.17
C ASN A 104 12.18 7.77 -14.32
N THR A 105 10.95 8.17 -14.00
CA THR A 105 10.02 7.43 -13.13
C THR A 105 8.82 6.85 -13.90
N ASN A 106 8.96 6.62 -15.22
CA ASN A 106 7.86 6.10 -16.04
C ASN A 106 7.48 4.65 -15.67
N HIS A 107 8.43 3.91 -15.10
CA HIS A 107 8.23 2.54 -14.61
C HIS A 107 7.87 2.48 -13.12
N ALA A 108 7.55 3.61 -12.49
CA ALA A 108 7.15 3.66 -11.09
C ALA A 108 5.80 2.97 -10.88
N ILE A 109 5.66 2.22 -9.78
CA ILE A 109 4.41 1.53 -9.47
C ILE A 109 3.27 2.51 -9.19
N GLU A 110 2.03 2.04 -9.27
CA GLU A 110 0.86 2.81 -8.84
C GLU A 110 0.24 2.15 -7.60
N LEU A 111 -0.25 2.95 -6.65
CA LEU A 111 -0.95 2.46 -5.47
C LEU A 111 -2.41 2.87 -5.53
N LEU A 112 -3.31 1.99 -5.12
CA LEU A 112 -4.75 2.26 -5.10
C LEU A 112 -5.21 2.52 -3.67
N GLY A 113 -5.84 3.67 -3.44
CA GLY A 113 -6.53 4.01 -2.20
C GLY A 113 -7.93 3.43 -2.09
N ASP A 114 -8.50 3.48 -0.87
CA ASP A 114 -9.83 2.92 -0.55
C ASP A 114 -10.98 3.51 -1.37
N ASN A 115 -10.88 4.76 -1.81
CA ASN A 115 -11.88 5.42 -2.66
C ASN A 115 -11.54 5.38 -4.17
N ASP A 116 -10.87 4.32 -4.61
CA ASP A 116 -10.37 4.14 -5.98
C ASP A 116 -9.39 5.24 -6.46
N PHE A 117 -8.81 6.01 -5.52
CA PHE A 117 -7.83 7.03 -5.87
C PHE A 117 -6.49 6.40 -6.24
N ASP A 118 -6.05 6.67 -7.45
CA ASP A 118 -4.75 6.24 -7.99
C ASP A 118 -3.63 7.20 -7.55
N PHE A 119 -2.75 6.68 -6.68
CA PHE A 119 -1.49 7.31 -6.32
C PHE A 119 -0.41 6.94 -7.33
N ARG A 120 -0.17 7.86 -8.26
CA ARG A 120 0.95 7.77 -9.21
C ARG A 120 2.27 8.05 -8.52
N THR A 121 2.96 6.99 -8.09
CA THR A 121 4.21 7.15 -7.31
C THR A 121 5.30 7.83 -8.13
N GLY A 122 5.30 7.76 -9.46
CA GLY A 122 6.25 8.49 -10.30
C GLY A 122 6.22 10.02 -10.16
N ARG A 123 5.17 10.59 -9.54
CA ARG A 123 5.07 12.03 -9.19
C ARG A 123 5.45 12.34 -7.74
N PHE A 124 5.84 11.33 -6.96
CA PHE A 124 6.23 11.50 -5.57
C PHE A 124 7.56 12.25 -5.48
N ASN A 125 7.69 13.05 -4.43
CA ASN A 125 8.95 13.73 -4.10
C ASN A 125 9.79 12.89 -3.12
N SER A 126 10.99 13.37 -2.81
CA SER A 126 11.94 12.70 -1.91
C SER A 126 11.45 12.46 -0.47
N LYS A 127 10.40 13.16 0.00
CA LYS A 127 9.81 12.89 1.32
C LYS A 127 8.85 11.71 1.31
N GLN A 128 8.32 11.36 0.13
CA GLN A 128 7.35 10.28 -0.05
C GLN A 128 8.01 8.97 -0.49
N VAL A 129 9.29 9.02 -0.88
CA VAL A 129 10.11 7.84 -1.19
C VAL A 129 11.21 7.76 -0.13
N GLU A 130 10.98 6.93 0.88
CA GLU A 130 11.90 6.78 2.02
C GLU A 130 13.16 6.00 1.63
N HIS A 131 13.00 5.02 0.74
CA HIS A 131 14.08 4.17 0.24
C HIS A 131 13.75 3.71 -1.17
N ASP A 132 14.72 3.74 -2.10
CA ASP A 132 14.63 3.09 -3.41
C ASP A 132 15.90 2.26 -3.69
N GLY A 133 15.75 0.94 -3.58
CA GLY A 133 16.76 -0.06 -3.93
C GLY A 133 16.38 -0.91 -5.14
N CYS A 134 15.33 -0.53 -5.89
CA CYS A 134 14.84 -1.27 -7.07
C CYS A 134 15.33 -0.69 -8.40
N LYS A 135 15.94 0.49 -8.35
CA LYS A 135 16.33 1.31 -9.49
C LYS A 135 17.23 0.68 -10.56
N ASP A 136 18.06 -0.31 -10.18
CA ASP A 136 19.02 -0.95 -11.07
C ASP A 136 18.57 -2.34 -11.56
N ARG A 137 17.31 -2.75 -11.31
CA ARG A 137 16.81 -4.12 -11.58
C ARG A 137 17.68 -5.22 -10.96
N GLY A 138 18.34 -4.90 -9.85
CA GLY A 138 19.13 -5.85 -9.09
C GLY A 138 18.28 -6.96 -8.45
N PRO A 139 18.92 -7.99 -7.88
CA PRO A 139 18.23 -9.03 -7.12
C PRO A 139 17.86 -8.51 -5.72
N ASN A 140 16.68 -8.92 -5.22
CA ASN A 140 16.24 -8.75 -3.83
C ASN A 140 16.33 -7.29 -3.29
N GLY A 141 15.87 -6.32 -4.07
CA GLY A 141 15.71 -4.94 -3.62
C GLY A 141 14.36 -4.68 -2.97
N PHE A 142 14.20 -3.47 -2.42
CA PHE A 142 12.91 -2.96 -1.98
C PHE A 142 12.82 -1.45 -2.15
N THR A 143 11.59 -0.94 -2.22
CA THR A 143 11.29 0.49 -2.25
C THR A 143 10.17 0.79 -1.28
N THR A 144 10.35 1.79 -0.43
CA THR A 144 9.37 2.17 0.60
C THR A 144 8.79 3.54 0.32
N PHE A 145 7.47 3.57 0.17
CA PHE A 145 6.68 4.76 -0.02
C PHE A 145 6.00 5.19 1.28
N VAL A 146 6.00 6.49 1.53
CA VAL A 146 5.32 7.11 2.67
C VAL A 146 4.27 8.07 2.14
N ILE A 147 3.00 7.77 2.42
CA ILE A 147 1.87 8.57 2.00
C ILE A 147 1.33 9.29 3.23
N SER A 148 1.18 10.61 3.14
CA SER A 148 0.50 11.42 4.16
C SER A 148 -0.46 12.39 3.47
N THR A 149 -1.70 12.46 3.96
CA THR A 149 -2.77 13.24 3.32
C THR A 149 -3.79 13.75 4.34
N ARG A 150 -4.42 14.89 4.05
CA ARG A 150 -5.60 15.41 4.76
C ARG A 150 -6.93 14.93 4.13
N LYS A 151 -6.85 14.32 2.95
CA LYS A 151 -7.97 13.66 2.27
C LYS A 151 -8.01 12.19 2.70
N LEU A 152 -8.68 11.95 3.81
CA LEU A 152 -8.63 10.70 4.58
C LEU A 152 -9.34 9.54 3.88
N GLU A 153 -10.27 9.86 2.98
CA GLU A 153 -10.96 8.90 2.10
C GLU A 153 -10.01 8.18 1.14
N ARG A 154 -8.81 8.75 0.90
CA ARG A 154 -7.81 8.15 0.00
C ARG A 154 -7.01 7.02 0.63
N LEU A 155 -7.03 6.89 1.95
CA LEU A 155 -6.34 5.83 2.68
C LEU A 155 -7.38 4.94 3.37
N PRO A 156 -7.10 3.64 3.57
CA PRO A 156 -5.82 2.96 3.33
C PRO A 156 -5.53 2.62 1.86
N ILE A 157 -4.30 2.19 1.59
CA ILE A 157 -3.92 1.51 0.34
C ILE A 157 -4.54 0.11 0.34
N VAL A 158 -5.35 -0.17 -0.68
CA VAL A 158 -6.10 -1.42 -0.85
C VAL A 158 -5.54 -2.31 -1.95
N SER A 159 -4.71 -1.76 -2.86
CA SER A 159 -4.01 -2.54 -3.89
C SER A 159 -2.86 -1.74 -4.51
N PHE A 160 -2.14 -2.35 -5.46
CA PHE A 160 -1.08 -1.71 -6.23
C PHE A 160 -0.96 -2.32 -7.63
N ARG A 161 -0.31 -1.60 -8.54
CA ARG A 161 0.00 -2.03 -9.90
C ARG A 161 1.48 -1.84 -10.21
N PRO A 162 2.25 -2.92 -10.46
CA PRO A 162 3.62 -2.78 -10.98
C PRO A 162 3.59 -2.30 -12.43
N MET A 163 4.62 -1.56 -12.86
CA MET A 163 4.75 -1.09 -14.26
C MET A 163 5.87 -1.81 -15.01
N ASP A 164 6.99 -2.14 -14.35
CA ASP A 164 8.06 -2.99 -14.90
C ASP A 164 7.85 -4.45 -14.48
N TYR A 165 6.99 -5.16 -15.20
CA TYR A 165 6.69 -6.58 -14.97
C TYR A 165 6.48 -7.28 -16.31
N GLY A 166 6.46 -8.63 -16.27
CA GLY A 166 6.12 -9.44 -17.44
C GLY A 166 7.23 -10.33 -17.94
N GLU A 167 8.41 -10.31 -17.31
CA GLU A 167 9.50 -11.22 -17.63
C GLU A 167 9.58 -12.42 -16.66
N PRO A 168 10.03 -13.62 -17.10
CA PRO A 168 10.10 -14.80 -16.24
C PRO A 168 11.05 -14.65 -15.03
N PHE A 169 12.10 -13.85 -15.17
CA PHE A 169 13.08 -13.59 -14.11
C PHE A 169 12.59 -12.54 -13.10
N GLN A 170 11.54 -11.78 -13.44
CA GLN A 170 11.00 -10.75 -12.57
C GLN A 170 10.21 -11.38 -11.44
N LYS A 171 10.49 -10.89 -10.24
CA LYS A 171 9.76 -11.25 -9.03
C LYS A 171 9.45 -9.98 -8.26
N PHE A 172 8.29 -9.97 -7.64
CA PHE A 172 7.91 -8.88 -6.77
C PHE A 172 7.12 -9.38 -5.57
N GLY A 173 6.91 -8.49 -4.62
CA GLY A 173 6.11 -8.70 -3.43
C GLY A 173 5.76 -7.37 -2.81
N PHE A 174 5.06 -7.39 -1.69
CA PHE A 174 4.74 -6.18 -0.98
C PHE A 174 4.55 -6.42 0.52
N GLU A 175 4.63 -5.33 1.27
CA GLU A 175 4.20 -5.22 2.65
C GLU A 175 3.44 -3.90 2.84
N ALA A 176 2.18 -4.00 3.23
CA ALA A 176 1.36 -2.87 3.59
C ALA A 176 1.50 -2.60 5.10
N GLY A 177 2.01 -1.41 5.44
CA GLY A 177 2.03 -0.93 6.81
C GLY A 177 0.63 -0.56 7.32
N PRO A 178 0.49 -0.24 8.61
CA PRO A 178 -0.77 0.25 9.15
C PRO A 178 -1.14 1.61 8.53
N VAL A 179 -2.44 1.87 8.44
CA VAL A 179 -2.95 3.23 8.23
C VAL A 179 -3.10 3.90 9.59
N CYS A 180 -2.44 5.02 9.79
CA CYS A 180 -2.43 5.77 11.05
C CYS A 180 -3.20 7.08 10.88
N PHE A 181 -4.17 7.30 11.77
CA PHE A 181 -5.01 8.48 11.80
C PHE A 181 -4.61 9.39 12.97
N GLN A 182 -4.48 10.69 12.68
CA GLN A 182 -4.09 11.78 13.58
C GLN A 182 -5.20 12.82 13.65
#